data_AF-A0A416S3B0-F1
#
_entry.id   AF-A0A416S3B0-F1
#
_cell.length_a   1.000
_cell.length_b   1.000
_cell.length_c   1.000
_cell.angle_alpha   90.00
_cell.angle_beta   90.00
_cell.angle_gamma   90.00
#
_symmetry.space_group_name_H-M   'P 1'
#
loop_
_entity.id
_entity.type
_entity.pdbx_description
1 polymer ?
#
loop_
_entity_poly.entity_id
_entity_poly.type
_entity_poly.pdbx_seq_one_letter_code
_entity_poly.pdbx_strand_id
1 'polypeptide(L)'
;MPTNKTYDNLEKMIFSGVGEYGIPEIMPEQYKKCEWIGFNYAASTARRAGKGVHFFLDDYQFERVWNNPDRYIEVLRDYDYVLSPDFSMYTDFPKAMQIYNHYRKHWCAAYMQMNGLRVIPTIAWSDESSFEWCFDGEPVGSVVAVSSVGTQNSKAKKSAFLRGYEEMMKRLSPEHVIFFGKVPEELEGDVEKVAAFQERYKKEGT
;
A
#
# COMPACT_ATOMS: atom_id res chain seq x y z
N MET A 1 9.56 18.86 35.05
CA MET A 1 10.06 17.62 34.42
C MET A 1 9.17 17.33 33.23
N PRO A 2 9.67 17.17 32.00
CA PRO A 2 8.80 16.99 30.86
C PRO A 2 8.28 15.54 30.83
N THR A 3 6.99 15.38 31.10
CA THR A 3 6.24 14.14 30.89
C THR A 3 5.74 14.10 29.45
N ASN A 4 6.62 13.88 28.47
CA ASN A 4 6.14 13.57 27.11
C ASN A 4 6.00 12.07 26.97
N LYS A 5 4.82 11.56 27.34
CA LYS A 5 4.39 10.23 26.91
C LYS A 5 4.10 10.33 25.41
N THR A 6 5.02 9.81 24.60
CA THR A 6 4.83 9.68 23.14
C THR A 6 3.87 8.52 22.89
N TYR A 7 2.60 8.80 22.59
CA TYR A 7 1.62 7.79 22.17
C TYR A 7 1.76 7.50 20.66
N ASP A 8 3.01 7.37 20.21
CA ASP A 8 3.40 7.39 18.80
C ASP A 8 2.71 8.55 18.04
N ASN A 9 2.15 8.26 16.88
CA ASN A 9 1.51 9.23 16.01
C ASN A 9 0.12 9.70 16.47
N LEU A 10 -0.43 9.14 17.56
CA LEU A 10 -1.73 9.56 18.08
C LEU A 10 -1.70 10.99 18.65
N GLU A 11 -0.51 11.51 19.00
CA GLU A 11 -0.35 12.92 19.36
C GLU A 11 -0.46 13.86 18.16
N LYS A 12 -0.21 13.35 16.94
CA LYS A 12 -0.31 14.12 15.70
C LYS A 12 -1.74 14.13 15.17
N MET A 13 -2.38 12.97 15.12
CA MET A 13 -3.74 12.83 14.63
C MET A 13 -4.40 11.55 15.13
N ILE A 14 -5.65 11.68 15.58
CA ILE A 14 -6.55 10.56 15.86
C ILE A 14 -7.68 10.65 14.84
N PHE A 15 -7.67 9.73 13.87
CA PHE A 15 -8.72 9.62 12.87
C PHE A 15 -9.95 8.90 13.45
N SER A 16 -11.14 9.28 12.98
CA SER A 16 -12.29 8.37 13.08
C SER A 16 -11.98 7.13 12.26
N GLY A 17 -12.16 5.97 12.85
CA GLY A 17 -11.91 4.69 12.18
C GLY A 17 -13.17 3.85 12.04
N VAL A 18 -13.10 2.85 11.17
CA VAL A 18 -14.17 1.89 10.87
C VAL A 18 -13.79 0.47 11.27
N GLY A 19 -14.79 -0.42 11.26
CA GLY A 19 -14.60 -1.82 11.62
C GLY A 19 -14.34 -2.04 13.11
N GLU A 20 -14.00 -3.28 13.47
CA GLU A 20 -13.74 -3.68 14.87
C GLU A 20 -12.54 -2.95 15.47
N TYR A 21 -11.54 -2.64 14.65
CA TYR A 21 -10.25 -2.13 15.09
C TYR A 21 -10.06 -0.62 14.90
N GLY A 22 -11.11 0.10 14.48
CA GLY A 22 -11.04 1.54 14.28
C GLY A 22 -10.00 1.94 13.23
N ILE A 23 -10.01 1.25 12.09
CA ILE A 23 -9.07 1.49 10.99
C ILE A 23 -9.40 2.82 10.30
N PRO A 24 -8.44 3.76 10.16
CA PRO A 24 -8.67 5.01 9.42
C PRO A 24 -9.08 4.76 7.97
N GLU A 25 -10.05 5.52 7.47
CA GLU A 25 -10.48 5.40 6.07
C GLU A 25 -9.51 6.11 5.11
N ILE A 26 -9.27 5.49 3.96
CA ILE A 26 -8.55 6.08 2.83
C ILE A 26 -9.59 6.53 1.81
N MET A 27 -9.54 7.79 1.42
CA MET A 27 -10.48 8.35 0.44
C MET A 27 -10.19 7.81 -0.98
N PRO A 28 -11.22 7.60 -1.82
CA PRO A 28 -11.04 7.21 -3.22
C PRO A 28 -10.16 8.18 -4.01
N GLU A 29 -9.48 7.68 -5.04
CA GLU A 29 -8.61 8.47 -5.92
C GLU A 29 -8.86 8.14 -7.40
N GLN A 30 -8.63 9.12 -8.27
CA GLN A 30 -8.62 8.94 -9.72
C GLN A 30 -7.21 8.70 -10.22
N TYR A 31 -7.03 7.69 -11.06
CA TYR A 31 -5.72 7.34 -11.56
C TYR A 31 -5.48 7.82 -12.98
N LYS A 32 -4.27 8.33 -13.20
CA LYS A 32 -3.68 8.58 -14.51
C LYS A 32 -2.32 7.91 -14.52
N LYS A 33 -2.01 7.23 -15.62
CA LYS A 33 -0.78 6.47 -15.76
C LYS A 33 0.46 7.31 -15.45
N CYS A 34 1.32 6.79 -14.58
CA CYS A 34 2.58 7.41 -14.18
C CYS A 34 3.71 6.37 -14.13
N GLU A 35 4.94 6.84 -14.03
CA GLU A 35 6.09 5.96 -13.80
C GLU A 35 6.25 5.64 -12.31
N TRP A 36 6.17 4.37 -11.92
CA TRP A 36 6.37 3.94 -10.54
C TRP A 36 7.84 3.78 -10.16
N ILE A 37 8.23 4.31 -9.01
CA ILE A 37 9.55 4.11 -8.39
C ILE A 37 9.42 3.61 -6.95
N GLY A 38 10.42 2.86 -6.48
CA GLY A 38 10.49 2.44 -5.08
C GLY A 38 10.79 3.63 -4.16
N PHE A 39 10.18 3.63 -2.97
CA PHE A 39 10.39 4.66 -1.95
C PHE A 39 11.88 4.90 -1.58
N ASN A 40 12.74 3.90 -1.71
CA ASN A 40 14.18 4.03 -1.51
C ASN A 40 14.85 5.05 -2.47
N TYR A 41 14.24 5.34 -3.62
CA TYR A 41 14.70 6.37 -4.57
C TYR A 41 13.97 7.72 -4.41
N ALA A 42 12.97 7.83 -3.53
CA ALA A 42 12.11 9.00 -3.48
C ALA A 42 12.88 10.31 -3.16
N ALA A 43 13.80 10.24 -2.20
CA ALA A 43 14.57 11.42 -1.80
C ALA A 43 15.60 11.88 -2.85
N SER A 44 16.13 10.97 -3.68
CA SER A 44 17.20 11.25 -4.65
C SER A 44 16.69 11.51 -6.07
N THR A 45 15.39 11.32 -6.32
CA THR A 45 14.80 11.53 -7.65
C THR A 45 14.63 13.03 -7.92
N ALA A 46 15.33 13.54 -8.94
CA ALA A 46 15.28 14.95 -9.32
C ALA A 46 13.94 15.36 -9.98
N ARG A 47 13.48 14.60 -10.99
CA ARG A 47 12.20 14.85 -11.68
C ARG A 47 11.11 13.94 -11.10
N ARG A 48 10.23 14.51 -10.28
CA ARG A 48 9.16 13.81 -9.54
C ARG A 48 7.81 13.80 -10.27
N ALA A 49 7.49 14.89 -10.98
CA ALA A 49 6.28 14.97 -11.81
C ALA A 49 6.23 13.83 -12.85
N GLY A 50 5.04 13.26 -13.05
CA GLY A 50 4.84 12.08 -13.90
C GLY A 50 5.20 10.76 -13.23
N LYS A 51 5.57 10.77 -11.94
CA LYS A 51 5.98 9.57 -11.20
C LYS A 51 5.12 9.33 -9.97
N GLY A 52 4.96 8.05 -9.65
CA GLY A 52 4.36 7.59 -8.40
C GLY A 52 5.37 6.85 -7.53
N VAL A 53 5.14 6.82 -6.23
CA VAL A 53 6.00 6.12 -5.26
C VAL A 53 5.29 4.87 -4.72
N HIS A 54 5.96 3.72 -4.77
CA HIS A 54 5.49 2.46 -4.18
C HIS A 54 6.35 1.99 -3.00
N PHE A 55 5.76 1.15 -2.15
CA PHE A 55 6.37 0.62 -0.93
C PHE A 55 6.62 -0.90 -0.95
N PHE A 56 6.50 -1.57 -2.10
CA PHE A 56 6.89 -2.98 -2.29
C PHE A 56 8.41 -3.17 -2.17
N LEU A 57 8.90 -3.04 -0.94
CA LEU A 57 10.27 -3.09 -0.45
C LEU A 57 10.24 -3.81 0.91
N ASP A 58 11.39 -4.09 1.50
CA ASP A 58 11.42 -4.58 2.88
C ASP A 58 11.00 -3.47 3.86
N ASP A 59 10.20 -3.82 4.88
CA ASP A 59 9.64 -2.89 5.88
C ASP A 59 10.66 -1.89 6.46
N TYR A 60 11.89 -2.34 6.75
CA TYR A 60 12.94 -1.49 7.34
C TYR A 60 13.27 -0.26 6.46
N GLN A 61 13.03 -0.33 5.15
CA GLN A 61 13.30 0.76 4.23
C GLN A 61 12.27 1.90 4.35
N PHE A 62 11.07 1.62 4.85
CA PHE A 62 9.96 2.58 4.94
C PHE A 62 9.32 2.71 6.32
N GLU A 63 9.77 1.97 7.33
CA GLU A 63 9.37 2.17 8.74
C GLU A 63 9.56 3.63 9.21
N ARG A 64 10.57 4.30 8.65
CA ARG A 64 10.82 5.73 8.83
C ARG A 64 9.65 6.65 8.45
N VAL A 65 8.73 6.21 7.57
CA VAL A 65 7.49 6.94 7.25
C VAL A 65 6.57 6.98 8.46
N TRP A 66 6.38 5.85 9.16
CA TRP A 66 5.62 5.81 10.41
C TRP A 66 6.34 6.61 11.52
N ASN A 67 7.67 6.49 11.63
CA ASN A 67 8.41 7.14 12.70
C ASN A 67 8.56 8.66 12.52
N ASN A 68 8.49 9.18 11.29
CA ASN A 68 8.69 10.60 10.97
C ASN A 68 7.75 11.07 9.84
N PRO A 69 6.42 11.00 10.02
CA PRO A 69 5.47 11.21 8.92
C PRO A 69 5.59 12.59 8.28
N ASP A 70 5.73 13.66 9.08
CA ASP A 70 5.85 15.04 8.60
C ASP A 70 7.02 15.21 7.61
N ARG A 71 8.17 14.60 7.93
CA ARG A 71 9.35 14.65 7.06
C ARG A 71 9.07 13.98 5.72
N TYR A 72 8.38 12.84 5.73
CA TYR A 72 8.16 12.07 4.52
C TYR A 72 7.00 12.60 3.68
N ILE A 73 6.05 13.33 4.26
CA ILE A 73 5.11 14.17 3.52
C ILE A 73 5.87 15.15 2.60
N GLU A 74 6.86 15.87 3.13
CA GLU A 74 7.66 16.82 2.33
C GLU A 74 8.47 16.14 1.23
N VAL A 75 8.96 14.92 1.47
CA VAL A 75 9.68 14.13 0.45
C VAL A 75 8.74 13.71 -0.68
N LEU A 76 7.48 13.44 -0.36
CA LEU A 76 6.52 12.81 -1.26
C LEU A 76 5.57 13.79 -1.98
N ARG A 77 5.50 15.05 -1.53
CA ARG A 77 4.50 16.04 -2.00
C ARG A 77 4.50 16.31 -3.51
N ASP A 78 5.65 16.22 -4.19
CA ASP A 78 5.74 16.55 -5.63
C ASP A 78 5.60 15.32 -6.56
N TYR A 79 5.23 14.16 -6.02
CA TYR A 79 4.89 12.99 -6.82
C TYR A 79 3.41 13.02 -7.19
N ASP A 80 3.08 12.46 -8.36
CA ASP A 80 1.70 12.43 -8.86
C ASP A 80 0.81 11.54 -7.98
N TYR A 81 1.38 10.45 -7.46
CA TYR A 81 0.73 9.49 -6.58
C TYR A 81 1.70 8.87 -5.57
N VAL A 82 1.16 8.44 -4.44
CA VAL A 82 1.87 7.67 -3.42
C VAL A 82 1.01 6.46 -3.07
N LEU A 83 1.57 5.25 -3.12
CA LEU A 83 0.86 4.08 -2.60
C LEU A 83 0.88 4.10 -1.07
N SER A 84 -0.15 3.59 -0.40
CA SER A 84 -0.08 3.43 1.05
C SER A 84 1.07 2.48 1.44
N PRO A 85 1.81 2.73 2.54
CA PRO A 85 2.92 1.87 2.95
C PRO A 85 2.42 0.50 3.42
N ASP A 86 2.84 -0.56 2.74
CA ASP A 86 2.36 -1.94 2.94
C ASP A 86 3.25 -2.70 3.94
N PHE A 87 3.02 -2.48 5.24
CA PHE A 87 3.76 -3.17 6.30
C PHE A 87 3.44 -4.68 6.30
N SER A 88 4.48 -5.50 6.47
CA SER A 88 4.38 -6.94 6.31
C SER A 88 3.34 -7.59 7.25
N MET A 89 2.38 -8.32 6.69
CA MET A 89 1.37 -9.10 7.42
C MET A 89 1.62 -10.61 7.24
N TYR A 90 2.84 -11.08 7.46
CA TYR A 90 3.15 -12.49 7.23
C TYR A 90 2.26 -13.43 8.06
N THR A 91 1.91 -14.58 7.49
CA THR A 91 1.00 -15.56 8.10
C THR A 91 1.52 -16.17 9.40
N ASP A 92 2.83 -16.09 9.64
CA ASP A 92 3.48 -16.53 10.88
C ASP A 92 3.53 -15.43 11.96
N PHE A 93 3.13 -14.20 11.65
CA PHE A 93 3.01 -13.15 12.65
C PHE A 93 1.75 -13.34 13.51
N PRO A 94 1.79 -12.98 14.80
CA PRO A 94 0.58 -12.94 15.62
C PRO A 94 -0.49 -12.02 15.00
N LYS A 95 -1.78 -12.39 15.09
CA LYS A 95 -2.91 -11.60 14.54
C LYS A 95 -2.87 -10.15 15.01
N ALA A 96 -2.50 -9.90 16.27
CA ALA A 96 -2.36 -8.55 16.82
C ALA A 96 -1.33 -7.69 16.05
N MET A 97 -0.21 -8.28 15.62
CA MET A 97 0.80 -7.58 14.82
C MET A 97 0.30 -7.33 13.39
N GLN A 98 -0.44 -8.26 12.80
CA GLN A 98 -1.04 -8.07 11.48
C GLN A 98 -2.04 -6.91 11.49
N ILE A 99 -2.94 -6.87 12.48
CA ILE A 99 -3.90 -5.77 12.68
C ILE A 99 -3.18 -4.44 12.92
N TYR A 100 -2.15 -4.42 13.76
CA TYR A 100 -1.37 -3.21 14.00
C TYR A 100 -0.68 -2.69 12.73
N ASN A 101 -0.16 -3.58 11.89
CA ASN A 101 0.46 -3.21 10.61
C ASN A 101 -0.56 -2.63 9.62
N HIS A 102 -1.76 -3.22 9.56
CA HIS A 102 -2.87 -2.68 8.79
C HIS A 102 -3.28 -1.28 9.30
N TYR A 103 -3.43 -1.11 10.61
CA TYR A 103 -3.71 0.19 11.21
C TYR A 103 -2.64 1.23 10.84
N ARG A 104 -1.35 0.90 10.95
CA ARG A 104 -0.25 1.82 10.59
C ARG A 104 -0.28 2.21 9.12
N LYS A 105 -0.57 1.28 8.21
CA LYS A 105 -0.76 1.54 6.78
C LYS A 105 -1.82 2.62 6.57
N HIS A 106 -3.01 2.40 7.14
CA HIS A 106 -4.16 3.29 6.99
C HIS A 106 -3.93 4.65 7.66
N TRP A 107 -3.34 4.68 8.86
CA TRP A 107 -3.00 5.94 9.52
C TRP A 107 -2.04 6.77 8.69
N CYS A 108 -0.97 6.16 8.15
CA CYS A 108 -0.03 6.85 7.25
C CYS A 108 -0.74 7.38 6.00
N ALA A 109 -1.59 6.58 5.36
CA ALA A 109 -2.32 6.96 4.16
C ALA A 109 -3.29 8.13 4.41
N ALA A 110 -4.11 8.05 5.46
CA ALA A 110 -5.03 9.12 5.86
C ALA A 110 -4.27 10.40 6.21
N TYR A 111 -3.13 10.28 6.92
CA TYR A 111 -2.29 11.43 7.26
C TYR A 111 -1.64 12.07 6.03
N MET A 112 -1.22 11.28 5.04
CA MET A 112 -0.75 11.77 3.76
C MET A 112 -1.86 12.51 2.99
N GLN A 113 -3.07 11.94 2.90
CA GLN A 113 -4.22 12.58 2.25
C GLN A 113 -4.60 13.90 2.93
N MET A 114 -4.64 13.93 4.26
CA MET A 114 -4.89 15.14 5.05
C MET A 114 -3.87 16.26 4.75
N ASN A 115 -2.65 15.90 4.35
CA ASN A 115 -1.58 16.83 3.96
C ASN A 115 -1.51 17.07 2.44
N GLY A 116 -2.55 16.71 1.69
CA GLY A 116 -2.71 17.02 0.27
C GLY A 116 -2.01 16.07 -0.69
N LEU A 117 -1.49 14.94 -0.22
CA LEU A 117 -0.92 13.92 -1.10
C LEU A 117 -2.04 13.07 -1.71
N ARG A 118 -1.84 12.68 -2.97
CA ARG A 118 -2.74 11.79 -3.71
C ARG A 118 -2.34 10.34 -3.42
N VAL A 119 -3.12 9.69 -2.56
CA VAL A 119 -2.80 8.35 -2.06
C VAL A 119 -3.67 7.31 -2.76
N ILE A 120 -3.05 6.26 -3.28
CA ILE A 120 -3.73 5.06 -3.78
C ILE A 120 -3.51 3.95 -2.74
N PRO A 121 -4.55 3.29 -2.23
CA PRO A 121 -4.40 2.23 -1.26
C PRO A 121 -3.68 1.01 -1.86
N THR A 122 -2.76 0.45 -1.09
CA THR A 122 -2.19 -0.87 -1.32
C THR A 122 -3.01 -1.89 -0.56
N ILE A 123 -3.66 -2.81 -1.27
CA ILE A 123 -4.43 -3.88 -0.65
C ILE A 123 -3.51 -5.06 -0.37
N ALA A 124 -3.61 -5.55 0.86
CA ALA A 124 -2.85 -6.69 1.34
C ALA A 124 -3.71 -7.53 2.27
N TRP A 125 -3.40 -8.82 2.33
CA TRP A 125 -4.06 -9.81 3.17
C TRP A 125 -3.01 -10.85 3.60
N SER A 126 -3.22 -11.48 4.74
CA SER A 126 -2.33 -12.54 5.24
C SER A 126 -2.84 -13.92 4.80
N ASP A 127 -3.92 -14.38 5.44
CA ASP A 127 -4.70 -15.56 5.08
C ASP A 127 -6.20 -15.23 5.09
N GLU A 128 -7.06 -16.22 4.89
CA GLU A 128 -8.51 -16.03 4.82
C GLU A 128 -9.11 -15.49 6.13
N SER A 129 -8.48 -15.71 7.28
CA SER A 129 -8.93 -15.14 8.55
C SER A 129 -8.70 -13.63 8.61
N SER A 130 -7.80 -13.09 7.78
CA SER A 130 -7.61 -11.64 7.67
C SER A 130 -8.74 -10.94 6.94
N PHE A 131 -9.54 -11.65 6.13
CA PHE A 131 -10.61 -11.05 5.34
C PHE A 131 -11.69 -10.40 6.21
N GLU A 132 -11.79 -10.78 7.49
CA GLU A 132 -12.68 -10.13 8.45
C GLU A 132 -12.37 -8.64 8.65
N TRP A 133 -11.12 -8.21 8.45
CA TRP A 133 -10.66 -6.86 8.81
C TRP A 133 -9.68 -6.21 7.80
N CYS A 134 -9.01 -6.96 6.94
CA CYS A 134 -7.95 -6.43 6.06
C CYS A 134 -8.45 -5.53 4.92
N PHE A 135 -9.77 -5.44 4.75
CA PHE A 135 -10.44 -4.53 3.82
C PHE A 135 -11.08 -3.34 4.53
N ASP A 136 -11.05 -3.29 5.86
CA ASP A 136 -11.59 -2.16 6.61
C ASP A 136 -10.76 -0.90 6.33
N GLY A 137 -11.46 0.20 6.07
CA GLY A 137 -10.86 1.50 5.74
C GLY A 137 -10.45 1.65 4.28
N GLU A 138 -10.56 0.62 3.46
CA GLU A 138 -10.26 0.69 2.03
C GLU A 138 -11.45 1.27 1.24
N PRO A 139 -11.21 2.09 0.20
CA PRO A 139 -12.28 2.67 -0.60
C PRO A 139 -12.93 1.63 -1.53
N VAL A 140 -14.25 1.68 -1.62
CA VAL A 140 -15.05 0.92 -2.60
C VAL A 140 -15.16 1.71 -3.90
N GLY A 141 -15.01 1.04 -5.06
CA GLY A 141 -15.13 1.68 -6.37
C GLY A 141 -14.00 2.66 -6.69
N SER A 142 -12.79 2.40 -6.21
CA SER A 142 -11.61 3.24 -6.43
C SER A 142 -10.54 2.50 -7.22
N VAL A 143 -9.50 3.22 -7.65
CA VAL A 143 -8.21 2.62 -7.97
C VAL A 143 -7.57 2.03 -6.72
N VAL A 144 -6.97 0.85 -6.86
CA VAL A 144 -6.19 0.18 -5.81
C VAL A 144 -4.89 -0.38 -6.38
N ALA A 145 -3.89 -0.64 -5.52
CA ALA A 145 -2.66 -1.31 -5.89
C ALA A 145 -2.51 -2.66 -5.17
N VAL A 146 -1.96 -3.65 -5.86
CA VAL A 146 -1.71 -5.00 -5.31
C VAL A 146 -0.36 -5.49 -5.80
N SER A 147 0.34 -6.29 -4.98
CA SER A 147 1.61 -6.91 -5.35
C SER A 147 1.63 -8.41 -5.08
N SER A 148 2.25 -9.15 -5.99
CA SER A 148 2.58 -10.56 -5.81
C SER A 148 4.07 -10.81 -5.55
N VAL A 149 4.85 -9.73 -5.33
CA VAL A 149 6.28 -9.83 -5.01
C VAL A 149 6.45 -10.65 -3.74
N GLY A 150 7.26 -11.71 -3.80
CA GLY A 150 7.55 -12.60 -2.67
C GLY A 150 6.49 -13.66 -2.37
N THR A 151 5.31 -13.64 -3.02
CA THR A 151 4.19 -14.54 -2.65
C THR A 151 4.04 -15.76 -3.57
N GLN A 152 4.51 -15.75 -4.82
CA GLN A 152 4.14 -16.79 -5.81
C GLN A 152 5.12 -17.97 -5.98
N ASN A 153 5.82 -18.38 -4.91
CA ASN A 153 6.85 -19.42 -5.00
C ASN A 153 6.29 -20.86 -4.93
N SER A 154 4.98 -21.04 -4.74
CA SER A 154 4.33 -22.36 -4.76
C SER A 154 2.89 -22.29 -5.27
N LYS A 155 2.34 -23.43 -5.73
CA LYS A 155 0.93 -23.54 -6.15
C LYS A 155 -0.04 -23.16 -5.03
N ALA A 156 0.26 -23.60 -3.80
CA ALA A 156 -0.56 -23.28 -2.63
C ALA A 156 -0.60 -21.78 -2.37
N LYS A 157 0.55 -21.09 -2.42
CA LYS A 157 0.60 -19.63 -2.23
C LYS A 157 -0.08 -18.87 -3.38
N LYS A 158 0.06 -19.34 -4.62
CA LYS A 158 -0.70 -18.78 -5.76
C LYS A 158 -2.20 -18.89 -5.52
N SER A 159 -2.68 -20.06 -5.10
CA SER A 159 -4.11 -20.27 -4.83
C SER A 159 -4.61 -19.41 -3.67
N ALA A 160 -3.84 -19.27 -2.59
CA ALA A 160 -4.18 -18.36 -1.49
C ALA A 160 -4.23 -16.89 -1.93
N PHE A 161 -3.28 -16.45 -2.76
CA PHE A 161 -3.30 -15.12 -3.36
C PHE A 161 -4.55 -14.88 -4.20
N LEU A 162 -4.93 -15.84 -5.06
CA LEU A 162 -6.13 -15.72 -5.90
C LEU A 162 -7.41 -15.58 -5.06
N ARG A 163 -7.54 -16.31 -3.95
CA ARG A 163 -8.70 -16.19 -3.06
C ARG A 163 -8.79 -14.82 -2.40
N GLY A 164 -7.66 -14.25 -1.96
CA GLY A 164 -7.65 -12.90 -1.42
C GLY A 164 -7.93 -11.83 -2.48
N TYR A 165 -7.44 -12.03 -3.70
CA TYR A 165 -7.77 -11.16 -4.83
C TYR A 165 -9.27 -11.21 -5.18
N GLU A 166 -9.87 -12.41 -5.23
CA GLU A 166 -11.31 -12.57 -5.47
C GLU A 166 -12.15 -11.87 -4.39
N GLU A 167 -11.80 -12.05 -3.12
CA GLU A 167 -12.49 -11.39 -2.01
C GLU A 167 -12.31 -9.86 -2.06
N MET A 168 -11.13 -9.37 -2.44
CA MET A 168 -10.88 -7.95 -2.70
C MET A 168 -11.82 -7.42 -3.80
N MET A 169 -11.89 -8.10 -4.95
CA MET A 169 -12.76 -7.70 -6.06
C MET A 169 -14.22 -7.64 -5.63
N LYS A 170 -14.67 -8.65 -4.87
CA LYS A 170 -16.05 -8.72 -4.36
C LYS A 170 -16.39 -7.60 -3.38
N ARG A 171 -15.50 -7.28 -2.44
CA ARG A 171 -15.78 -6.28 -1.39
C ARG A 171 -15.56 -4.86 -1.84
N LEU A 172 -14.46 -4.62 -2.53
CA LEU A 172 -14.03 -3.27 -2.90
C LEU A 172 -14.50 -2.87 -4.28
N SER A 173 -14.86 -3.82 -5.17
CA SER A 173 -15.29 -3.55 -6.54
C SER A 173 -14.40 -2.48 -7.23
N PRO A 174 -13.06 -2.66 -7.22
CA PRO A 174 -12.15 -1.61 -7.67
C PRO A 174 -12.37 -1.30 -9.16
N GLU A 175 -12.31 -0.02 -9.51
CA GLU A 175 -12.45 0.43 -10.90
C GLU A 175 -11.20 0.11 -11.73
N HIS A 176 -10.03 0.09 -11.06
CA HIS A 176 -8.75 -0.16 -11.68
C HIS A 176 -7.76 -0.77 -10.67
N VAL A 177 -6.98 -1.77 -11.09
CA VAL A 177 -5.99 -2.43 -10.24
C VAL A 177 -4.59 -2.25 -10.82
N ILE A 178 -3.73 -1.55 -10.08
CA ILE A 178 -2.32 -1.39 -10.41
C ILE A 178 -1.54 -2.56 -9.81
N PHE A 179 -1.00 -3.43 -10.66
CA PHE A 179 -0.42 -4.69 -10.24
C PHE A 179 1.09 -4.73 -10.34
N PHE A 180 1.76 -5.07 -9.23
CA PHE A 180 3.21 -5.22 -9.15
C PHE A 180 3.63 -6.69 -9.05
N GLY A 181 4.70 -7.05 -9.75
CA GLY A 181 5.23 -8.40 -9.75
C GLY A 181 4.64 -9.31 -10.83
N LYS A 182 4.51 -10.60 -10.51
CA LYS A 182 4.02 -11.61 -11.45
C LYS A 182 2.50 -11.67 -11.40
N VAL A 183 1.86 -11.24 -12.48
CA VAL A 183 0.40 -11.27 -12.66
C VAL A 183 -0.03 -12.71 -12.97
N PRO A 184 -0.88 -13.36 -12.15
CA PRO A 184 -1.59 -14.57 -12.55
C PRO A 184 -2.43 -14.34 -13.81
N GLU A 185 -2.48 -15.33 -14.70
CA GLU A 185 -3.33 -15.26 -15.91
C GLU A 185 -4.83 -15.28 -15.55
N GLU A 186 -5.15 -15.80 -14.37
CA GLU A 186 -6.51 -15.99 -13.86
C GLU A 186 -7.10 -14.73 -13.20
N LEU A 187 -6.40 -13.59 -13.20
CA LEU A 187 -6.94 -12.37 -12.62
C LEU A 187 -8.04 -11.78 -13.50
N GLU A 188 -9.15 -11.41 -12.86
CA GLU A 188 -10.25 -10.67 -13.46
C GLU A 188 -10.14 -9.17 -13.16
N GLY A 189 -10.87 -8.35 -13.94
CA GLY A 189 -10.94 -6.90 -13.78
C GLY A 189 -10.00 -6.11 -14.70
N ASP A 190 -10.01 -4.78 -14.54
CA ASP A 190 -9.08 -3.89 -15.25
C ASP A 190 -7.74 -3.82 -14.51
N VAL A 191 -6.76 -4.61 -14.98
CA VAL A 191 -5.47 -4.81 -14.32
C VAL A 191 -4.33 -4.20 -15.15
N GLU A 192 -3.71 -3.14 -14.64
CA GLU A 192 -2.47 -2.58 -15.20
C GLU A 192 -1.25 -3.26 -14.58
N LYS A 193 -0.49 -4.01 -15.39
CA LYS A 193 0.80 -4.56 -14.96
C LYS A 193 1.89 -3.47 -14.96
N VAL A 194 2.51 -3.25 -13.81
CA VAL A 194 3.74 -2.46 -13.67
C VAL A 194 4.95 -3.37 -13.90
N ALA A 195 5.69 -3.11 -14.98
CA ALA A 195 6.92 -3.85 -15.30
C ALA A 195 7.99 -3.62 -14.22
N ALA A 196 8.68 -4.69 -13.82
CA ALA A 196 9.79 -4.60 -12.88
C ALA A 196 10.91 -3.74 -13.46
N PHE A 197 11.58 -2.94 -12.62
CA PHE A 197 12.68 -2.06 -13.03
C PHE A 197 13.78 -2.80 -13.81
N GLN A 198 14.07 -4.06 -13.45
CA GLN A 198 15.05 -4.91 -14.15
C GLN A 198 14.63 -5.34 -15.56
N GLU A 199 13.33 -5.39 -15.87
CA GLU A 199 12.83 -5.72 -17.21
C GLU A 199 12.92 -4.53 -18.18
N ARG A 200 12.94 -3.29 -17.66
CA ARG A 200 13.06 -2.07 -18.47
C ARG A 200 14.43 -1.97 -19.16
N TYR A 201 15.51 -2.29 -18.44
CA TYR A 201 16.88 -2.30 -19.00
C TYR A 201 17.13 -3.43 -20.01
N LYS A 202 16.33 -4.50 -19.99
CA LYS A 202 16.43 -5.54 -21.03
C LYS A 202 15.79 -5.12 -22.34
N LYS A 203 14.81 -4.21 -22.33
CA LYS A 203 14.12 -3.73 -23.55
C LYS A 203 14.84 -2.58 -24.23
N GLU A 204 15.61 -1.77 -23.50
CA GLU A 204 16.41 -0.68 -24.07
C GLU A 204 17.78 -1.12 -24.62
N GLY A 205 18.11 -2.42 -24.48
CA GLY A 205 19.35 -3.04 -24.99
C GLY A 205 19.16 -3.96 -26.20
N THR A 206 18.02 -3.88 -26.90
CA THR A 206 17.70 -4.62 -28.14
C THR A 206 17.11 -3.67 -29.16
#